data_AF-F7UYM0-F1
#
_entry.id   AF-F7UYM0-F1
#
_cell.length_a   1.000
_cell.length_b   1.000
_cell.length_c   1.000
_cell.angle_alpha   90.00
_cell.angle_beta   90.00
_cell.angle_gamma   90.00
#
_symmetry.space_group_name_H-M   'P 1'
#
loop_
_entity.id
_entity.type
_entity.pdbx_description
1 polymer ?
#
loop_
_entity_poly.entity_id
_entity_poly.type
_entity_poly.pdbx_seq_one_letter_code
_entity_poly.pdbx_strand_id
1 'polypeptide(L)'
;MSQRNPMNDRYQTDEHRGQTRKSAATLKPKTKPASTVRVQPATKTKQQKKAEKKAERARRAELDRKYYNPPTKEYKRLRTIWWVIMGAAVVLIATSFLVRNVSETVSFVMLALIYALMLVALYLEFFKIRKLRKSYQAGMASKKTKEQRAAEKEIKAAQRTKKQEAEKQETVEETPEKPASKPRGLFGSGFRLSNREKAKEEKATEQDKN
;
A
#
# COMPACT_ATOMS: atom_id res chain seq x y z
N MET A 1 32.62 -59.76 -11.81
CA MET A 1 32.10 -58.41 -12.09
C MET A 1 32.52 -57.50 -10.95
N SER A 2 33.30 -56.45 -11.20
CA SER A 2 33.68 -55.51 -10.13
C SER A 2 32.53 -54.55 -9.86
N GLN A 3 32.07 -54.51 -8.60
CA GLN A 3 31.09 -53.53 -8.14
C GLN A 3 31.75 -52.15 -8.19
N ARG A 4 31.16 -51.23 -8.96
CA ARG A 4 31.66 -49.85 -9.06
C ARG A 4 31.36 -49.10 -7.77
N ASN A 5 32.26 -48.22 -7.36
CA ASN A 5 32.12 -47.44 -6.14
C ASN A 5 30.86 -46.53 -6.23
N PRO A 6 29.85 -46.71 -5.35
CA PRO A 6 28.63 -45.91 -5.34
C PRO A 6 28.84 -44.49 -4.82
N MET A 7 30.01 -44.20 -4.22
CA MET A 7 30.36 -42.86 -3.73
C MET A 7 31.13 -42.01 -4.74
N ASN A 8 31.17 -42.40 -6.01
CA ASN A 8 31.80 -41.59 -7.05
C ASN A 8 30.82 -40.52 -7.55
N ASP A 9 31.22 -39.25 -7.44
CA ASP A 9 30.39 -38.07 -7.75
C ASP A 9 29.72 -38.11 -9.13
N ARG A 10 30.38 -38.75 -10.11
CA ARG A 10 29.86 -38.95 -11.47
C ARG A 10 28.55 -39.73 -11.54
N TYR A 11 28.25 -40.53 -10.52
CA TYR A 11 27.05 -41.37 -10.43
C TYR A 11 26.03 -40.84 -9.41
N GLN A 12 26.37 -39.81 -8.64
CA GLN A 12 25.49 -39.23 -7.62
C GLN A 12 24.66 -38.05 -8.13
N THR A 13 25.08 -37.42 -9.22
CA THR A 13 24.33 -36.34 -9.85
C THR A 13 23.47 -36.90 -11.00
N ASP A 14 22.16 -36.72 -10.94
CA ASP A 14 21.17 -37.07 -11.99
C ASP A 14 21.30 -36.23 -13.28
N GLU A 15 22.42 -35.52 -13.46
CA GLU A 15 22.73 -34.76 -14.66
C GLU A 15 23.39 -35.66 -15.71
N HIS A 16 22.62 -36.62 -16.24
CA HIS A 16 22.95 -37.26 -17.50
C HIS A 16 22.88 -36.23 -18.64
N ARG A 17 23.95 -35.48 -18.85
CA ARG A 17 24.18 -34.76 -20.12
C ARG A 17 25.66 -34.56 -20.39
N GLY A 18 26.18 -35.38 -21.30
CA GLY A 18 27.48 -35.13 -21.92
C GLY A 18 27.48 -33.75 -22.54
N GLN A 19 28.30 -32.84 -22.00
CA GLN A 19 28.53 -31.54 -22.60
C GLN A 19 29.40 -31.71 -23.84
N THR A 20 28.80 -31.66 -25.02
CA THR A 20 29.56 -31.39 -26.25
C THR A 20 30.18 -30.00 -26.13
N ARG A 21 31.49 -29.89 -26.41
CA ARG A 21 32.22 -28.61 -26.40
C ARG A 21 31.47 -27.60 -27.28
N LYS A 22 31.12 -26.45 -26.71
CA LYS A 22 30.47 -25.34 -27.42
C LYS A 22 31.41 -24.85 -28.52
N SER A 23 31.08 -25.08 -29.79
CA SER A 23 31.82 -24.55 -30.93
C SER A 23 31.82 -23.01 -30.90
N ALA A 24 32.96 -22.42 -31.27
CA ALA A 24 33.23 -20.98 -31.31
C ALA A 24 32.24 -20.16 -32.17
N ALA A 25 31.37 -20.81 -32.95
CA ALA A 25 30.30 -20.18 -33.72
C ALA A 25 29.11 -19.66 -32.87
N THR A 26 29.09 -19.91 -31.54
CA THR A 26 28.08 -19.33 -30.62
C THR A 26 28.51 -17.96 -30.05
N LEU A 27 29.65 -17.40 -30.46
CA LEU A 27 29.98 -15.99 -30.26
C LEU A 27 29.27 -15.12 -31.31
N LYS A 28 27.93 -15.17 -31.34
CA LYS A 28 27.19 -14.03 -31.90
C LYS A 28 27.48 -12.84 -30.97
N PRO A 29 27.89 -11.67 -31.49
CA PRO A 29 28.09 -10.51 -30.64
C PRO A 29 26.80 -10.29 -29.85
N LYS A 30 26.92 -10.29 -28.52
CA LYS A 30 25.83 -9.90 -27.62
C LYS A 30 25.71 -8.39 -27.72
N THR A 31 25.30 -7.90 -28.88
CA THR A 31 24.85 -6.52 -29.01
C THR A 31 23.76 -6.35 -27.95
N LYS A 32 23.92 -5.33 -27.10
CA LYS A 32 22.85 -4.91 -26.20
C LYS A 32 21.62 -4.81 -27.10
N PRO A 33 20.55 -5.58 -26.85
CA PRO A 33 19.35 -5.44 -27.65
C PRO A 33 18.98 -3.96 -27.56
N ALA A 34 19.06 -3.28 -28.71
CA ALA A 34 18.51 -1.95 -28.89
C ALA A 34 17.15 -1.96 -28.20
N SER A 35 16.92 -0.93 -27.38
CA SER A 35 15.69 -0.65 -26.66
C SER A 35 14.45 -0.94 -27.51
N THR A 36 14.03 -2.21 -27.54
CA THR A 36 12.73 -2.54 -28.09
C THR A 36 11.78 -2.04 -27.02
N VAL A 37 11.12 -0.94 -27.36
CA VAL A 37 10.00 -0.37 -26.62
C VAL A 37 8.96 -1.48 -26.51
N ARG A 38 9.09 -2.35 -25.52
CA ARG A 38 8.05 -3.32 -25.18
C ARG A 38 6.90 -2.49 -24.65
N VAL A 39 5.96 -2.20 -25.54
CA VAL A 39 4.65 -1.65 -25.20
C VAL A 39 4.07 -2.57 -24.14
N GLN A 40 4.10 -2.13 -22.89
CA GLN A 40 3.45 -2.88 -21.82
C GLN A 40 1.98 -3.00 -22.20
N PRO A 41 1.39 -4.21 -22.15
CA PRO A 41 -0.04 -4.33 -22.41
C PRO A 41 -0.79 -3.47 -21.38
N ALA A 42 -1.73 -2.66 -21.84
CA ALA A 42 -2.56 -1.82 -20.97
C ALA A 42 -3.35 -2.65 -19.93
N THR A 43 -3.47 -3.97 -20.14
CA THR A 43 -4.12 -4.92 -19.24
C THR A 43 -3.10 -5.66 -18.38
N LYS A 44 -3.24 -5.51 -17.06
CA LYS A 44 -2.38 -6.20 -16.07
C LYS A 44 -2.47 -7.71 -16.25
N THR A 45 -1.32 -8.38 -16.24
CA THR A 45 -1.26 -9.84 -16.33
C THR A 45 -1.92 -10.49 -15.11
N LYS A 46 -2.40 -11.74 -15.25
CA LYS A 46 -2.99 -12.50 -14.12
C LYS A 46 -2.05 -12.57 -12.91
N GLN A 47 -0.75 -12.65 -13.14
CA GLN A 47 0.27 -12.64 -12.09
C GLN A 47 0.39 -11.27 -11.39
N GLN A 48 0.39 -10.17 -12.14
CA GLN A 48 0.37 -8.81 -11.56
C GLN A 48 -0.90 -8.55 -10.74
N LYS A 49 -2.08 -8.95 -11.24
CA LYS A 49 -3.34 -8.83 -10.48
C LYS A 49 -3.31 -9.62 -9.16
N LYS A 50 -2.71 -10.82 -9.16
CA LYS A 50 -2.53 -11.62 -7.93
C LYS A 50 -1.56 -10.95 -6.96
N ALA A 51 -0.43 -10.42 -7.45
CA ALA A 51 0.54 -9.71 -6.63
C ALA A 51 -0.07 -8.46 -5.98
N GLU A 52 -0.84 -7.68 -6.75
CA GLU A 52 -1.55 -6.50 -6.24
C GLU A 52 -2.60 -6.85 -5.20
N LYS A 53 -3.40 -7.90 -5.42
CA LYS A 53 -4.39 -8.36 -4.44
C LYS A 53 -3.73 -8.86 -3.15
N LYS A 54 -2.54 -9.48 -3.24
CA LYS A 54 -1.76 -9.89 -2.07
C LYS A 54 -1.20 -8.68 -1.32
N ALA A 55 -0.66 -7.69 -2.03
CA ALA A 55 -0.17 -6.45 -1.45
C ALA A 55 -1.30 -5.64 -0.79
N GLU A 56 -2.48 -5.57 -1.42
CA GLU A 56 -3.65 -4.89 -0.85
C GLU A 56 -4.14 -5.61 0.41
N ARG A 57 -4.18 -6.95 0.40
CA ARG A 57 -4.53 -7.72 1.60
C ARG A 57 -3.54 -7.49 2.74
N ALA A 58 -2.24 -7.44 2.44
CA ALA A 58 -1.21 -7.15 3.44
C ALA A 58 -1.40 -5.74 4.03
N ARG A 59 -1.61 -4.72 3.18
CA ARG A 59 -1.91 -3.34 3.63
C ARG A 59 -3.18 -3.26 4.49
N ARG A 60 -4.25 -3.96 4.09
CA ARG A 60 -5.49 -4.03 4.88
C ARG A 60 -5.24 -4.73 6.23
N ALA A 61 -4.48 -5.82 6.26
CA ALA A 61 -4.14 -6.53 7.49
C ALA A 61 -3.28 -5.67 8.44
N GLU A 62 -2.34 -4.88 7.91
CA GLU A 62 -1.55 -3.93 8.70
C GLU A 62 -2.43 -2.83 9.32
N LEU A 63 -3.37 -2.28 8.55
CA LEU A 63 -4.36 -1.31 9.04
C LEU A 63 -5.29 -1.94 10.09
N ASP A 64 -5.76 -3.17 9.85
CA ASP A 64 -6.58 -3.93 10.78
C ASP A 64 -5.83 -4.18 12.10
N ARG A 65 -4.53 -4.51 12.05
CA ARG A 65 -3.70 -4.69 13.25
C ARG A 65 -3.52 -3.38 14.03
N LYS A 66 -3.19 -2.29 13.32
CA LYS A 66 -2.89 -0.99 13.93
C LYS A 66 -4.14 -0.32 14.52
N TYR A 67 -5.29 -0.50 13.88
CA TYR A 67 -6.54 0.15 14.23
C TYR A 67 -7.65 -0.85 14.56
N TYR A 68 -7.26 -1.99 15.16
CA TYR A 68 -8.21 -3.05 15.54
C TYR A 68 -9.28 -2.52 16.51
N ASN A 69 -8.83 -1.80 17.55
CA ASN A 69 -9.68 -1.14 18.54
C ASN A 69 -9.65 0.38 18.31
N PRO A 70 -10.56 0.93 17.50
CA PRO A 70 -10.63 2.37 17.31
C PRO A 70 -11.03 3.05 18.63
N PRO A 71 -10.30 4.09 19.10
CA PRO A 71 -10.57 4.81 20.34
C PRO A 71 -11.72 5.81 20.20
N THR A 72 -12.82 5.44 19.54
CA THR A 72 -14.01 6.29 19.42
C THR A 72 -15.02 5.97 20.53
N LYS A 73 -15.71 6.99 21.05
CA LYS A 73 -16.76 6.81 22.08
C LYS A 73 -17.89 5.92 21.56
N GLU A 74 -18.26 6.07 20.29
CA GLU A 74 -19.28 5.26 19.62
C GLU A 74 -18.92 3.78 19.55
N TYR A 75 -17.66 3.45 19.20
CA TYR A 75 -17.18 2.06 19.18
C TYR A 75 -17.31 1.42 20.56
N LYS A 76 -16.88 2.12 21.61
CA LYS A 76 -16.96 1.61 22.99
C LYS A 76 -18.40 1.33 23.40
N ARG A 77 -19.33 2.25 23.14
CA ARG A 77 -20.76 2.05 23.43
C ARG A 77 -21.33 0.83 22.72
N LEU A 78 -21.09 0.72 21.40
CA LEU A 78 -21.57 -0.42 20.60
C LEU A 78 -20.97 -1.74 21.06
N ARG A 79 -19.68 -1.74 21.41
CA ARG A 79 -18.97 -2.91 21.93
C ARG A 79 -19.52 -3.33 23.29
N THR A 80 -19.81 -2.38 24.19
CA THR A 80 -20.46 -2.66 25.48
C THR A 80 -21.84 -3.26 25.27
N ILE A 81 -22.68 -2.68 24.39
CA ILE A 81 -23.99 -3.23 24.06
C ILE A 81 -23.86 -4.66 23.51
N TRP A 82 -22.91 -4.89 22.61
CA TRP A 82 -22.64 -6.22 22.06
C TRP A 82 -22.24 -7.23 23.15
N TRP A 83 -21.36 -6.83 24.09
CA TRP A 83 -21.00 -7.68 25.22
C TRP A 83 -22.17 -7.93 26.17
N VAL A 84 -23.04 -6.95 26.40
CA VAL A 84 -24.26 -7.12 27.20
C VAL A 84 -25.22 -8.11 26.55
N ILE A 85 -25.44 -8.00 25.23
CA ILE A 85 -26.28 -8.96 24.49
C ILE A 85 -25.66 -10.36 24.53
N MET A 86 -24.34 -10.47 24.39
CA MET A 86 -23.65 -11.77 24.54
C MET A 86 -23.76 -12.34 25.94
N GLY A 87 -23.56 -11.52 26.97
CA GLY A 87 -23.75 -11.93 28.36
C GLY A 87 -25.18 -12.40 28.62
N ALA A 88 -26.17 -11.65 28.14
CA ALA A 88 -27.59 -12.01 28.26
C ALA A 88 -27.90 -13.34 27.56
N ALA A 89 -27.36 -13.58 26.35
CA ALA A 89 -27.54 -14.84 25.66
C ALA A 89 -26.90 -16.03 26.43
N VAL A 90 -25.71 -15.84 26.99
CA VAL A 90 -25.04 -16.87 27.82
C VAL A 90 -25.83 -17.16 29.09
N VAL A 91 -26.33 -16.13 29.77
CA VAL A 91 -27.18 -16.28 30.96
C VAL A 91 -28.47 -17.01 30.60
N LEU A 92 -29.12 -16.67 29.49
CA LEU A 92 -30.33 -17.35 29.02
C LEU A 92 -30.09 -18.82 28.67
N ILE A 93 -28.94 -19.14 28.08
CA ILE A 93 -28.52 -20.53 27.84
C ILE A 93 -28.36 -21.27 29.17
N ALA A 94 -27.70 -20.67 30.16
CA ALA A 94 -27.54 -21.28 31.49
C ALA A 94 -28.89 -21.48 32.19
N THR A 95 -29.76 -20.47 32.19
CA THR A 95 -31.12 -20.55 32.75
C THR A 95 -31.95 -21.63 32.03
N SER A 96 -31.76 -21.82 30.72
CA SER A 96 -32.44 -22.89 29.97
C SER A 96 -32.16 -24.29 30.52
N PHE A 97 -31.05 -24.52 31.22
CA PHE A 97 -30.79 -25.81 31.87
C PHE A 97 -31.61 -25.99 33.16
N LEU A 98 -31.88 -24.92 33.91
CA LEU A 98 -32.65 -24.97 35.16
C LEU A 98 -34.14 -25.19 34.89
N VAL A 99 -34.65 -24.64 33.79
CA VAL A 99 -36.08 -24.64 33.44
C VAL A 99 -36.43 -25.75 32.42
N ARG A 100 -35.51 -26.70 32.19
CA ARG A 100 -35.66 -27.75 31.17
C ARG A 100 -36.89 -28.65 31.37
N ASN A 101 -37.30 -28.86 32.62
CA ASN A 101 -38.34 -29.85 32.97
C ASN A 101 -39.74 -29.23 33.20
N VAL A 102 -39.95 -27.95 32.87
CA VAL A 102 -41.19 -27.26 33.22
C VAL A 102 -42.25 -27.36 32.11
N SER A 103 -41.86 -27.17 30.84
CA SER A 103 -42.75 -27.30 29.68
C SER A 103 -41.96 -27.31 28.37
N GLU A 104 -42.39 -28.12 27.41
CA GLU A 104 -41.83 -28.16 26.06
C GLU A 104 -42.05 -26.83 25.32
N THR A 105 -43.24 -26.24 25.42
CA THR A 105 -43.56 -24.94 24.79
C THR A 105 -42.63 -23.84 25.31
N VAL A 106 -42.39 -23.81 26.63
CA VAL A 106 -41.47 -22.85 27.26
C VAL A 106 -40.06 -23.05 26.71
N SER A 107 -39.62 -24.29 26.54
CA SER A 107 -38.30 -24.61 25.98
C SER A 107 -38.15 -24.12 24.53
N PHE A 108 -39.17 -24.30 23.68
CA PHE A 108 -39.16 -23.80 22.30
C PHE A 108 -39.17 -22.27 22.21
N VAL A 109 -39.98 -21.60 23.03
CA VAL A 109 -40.00 -20.13 23.10
C VAL A 109 -38.64 -19.60 23.57
N MET A 110 -38.05 -20.23 24.59
CA MET A 110 -36.73 -19.88 25.10
C MET A 110 -35.65 -20.07 24.02
N LEU A 111 -35.67 -21.19 23.29
CA LEU A 111 -34.77 -21.44 22.17
C LEU A 111 -34.91 -20.36 21.08
N ALA A 112 -36.14 -20.01 20.70
CA ALA A 112 -36.41 -18.97 19.71
C ALA A 112 -35.87 -17.60 20.16
N LEU A 113 -36.03 -17.25 21.44
CA LEU A 113 -35.48 -16.02 22.01
C LEU A 113 -33.94 -15.99 21.99
N ILE A 114 -33.27 -17.10 22.30
CA ILE A 114 -31.80 -17.21 22.23
C ILE A 114 -31.32 -16.99 20.79
N TYR A 115 -31.96 -17.64 19.81
CA TYR A 115 -31.62 -17.46 18.39
C TYR A 115 -31.87 -16.02 17.93
N ALA A 116 -32.97 -15.40 18.33
CA ALA A 116 -33.26 -14.00 18.02
C ALA A 116 -32.17 -13.07 18.57
N LEU A 117 -31.76 -13.24 19.83
CA LEU A 117 -30.67 -12.47 20.44
C LEU A 117 -29.33 -12.67 19.72
N MET A 118 -29.02 -13.91 19.33
CA MET A 118 -27.82 -14.22 18.54
C MET A 118 -27.84 -13.52 17.17
N LEU A 119 -28.97 -13.53 16.47
CA LEU A 119 -29.12 -12.82 15.20
C LEU A 119 -28.93 -11.31 15.36
N VAL A 120 -29.49 -10.71 16.40
CA VAL A 120 -29.31 -9.28 16.71
C VAL A 120 -27.83 -8.98 17.03
N ALA A 121 -27.15 -9.84 17.79
CA ALA A 121 -25.73 -9.69 18.07
C ALA A 121 -24.87 -9.74 16.81
N LEU A 122 -25.16 -10.67 15.89
CA LEU A 122 -24.48 -10.78 14.60
C LEU A 122 -24.74 -9.55 13.72
N TYR A 123 -25.98 -9.05 13.67
CA TYR A 123 -26.31 -7.83 12.93
C TYR A 123 -25.50 -6.63 13.45
N LEU A 124 -25.42 -6.44 14.77
CA LEU A 124 -24.63 -5.38 15.40
C LEU A 124 -23.14 -5.48 15.03
N GLU A 125 -22.56 -6.68 15.06
CA GLU A 125 -21.15 -6.93 14.73
C GLU A 125 -20.84 -6.64 13.25
N PHE A 126 -21.60 -7.25 12.34
CA PHE A 126 -21.33 -7.18 10.90
C PHE A 126 -21.70 -5.85 10.25
N PHE A 127 -22.78 -5.19 10.70
CA PHE A 127 -23.23 -3.96 10.08
C PHE A 127 -22.74 -2.73 10.82
N LYS A 128 -22.92 -2.63 12.14
CA LYS A 128 -22.63 -1.39 12.86
C LYS A 128 -21.14 -1.30 13.22
N ILE A 129 -20.61 -2.29 13.95
CA ILE A 129 -19.23 -2.30 14.46
C ILE A 129 -18.23 -2.41 13.30
N ARG A 130 -18.47 -3.31 12.35
CA ARG A 130 -17.59 -3.49 11.19
C ARG A 130 -17.58 -2.27 10.26
N LYS A 131 -18.72 -1.61 10.01
CA LYS A 131 -18.73 -0.36 9.22
C LYS A 131 -18.00 0.77 9.94
N LEU A 132 -18.21 0.93 11.24
CA LEU A 132 -17.55 1.96 12.04
C LEU A 132 -16.03 1.76 12.13
N ARG A 133 -15.58 0.50 12.24
CA ARG A 133 -14.14 0.17 12.18
C ARG A 133 -13.54 0.50 10.82
N LYS A 134 -14.24 0.12 9.74
CA LYS A 134 -13.80 0.41 8.36
C LYS A 134 -13.75 1.91 8.06
N SER A 135 -14.73 2.70 8.51
CA SER A 135 -14.72 4.16 8.31
C SER A 135 -13.55 4.80 9.07
N TYR A 136 -13.28 4.35 10.30
CA TYR A 136 -12.13 4.80 11.07
C TYR A 136 -10.81 4.44 10.40
N GLN A 137 -10.66 3.20 9.93
CA GLN A 137 -9.47 2.75 9.19
C GLN A 137 -9.26 3.52 7.89
N ALA A 138 -10.33 3.79 7.14
CA ALA A 138 -10.25 4.61 5.93
C ALA A 138 -9.79 6.05 6.26
N GLY A 139 -10.28 6.63 7.36
CA GLY A 139 -9.84 7.93 7.86
C GLY A 139 -8.39 7.94 8.35
N MET A 140 -7.88 6.83 8.87
CA MET A 140 -6.47 6.71 9.28
C MET A 140 -5.52 6.37 8.13
N ALA A 141 -6.00 5.63 7.13
CA ALA A 141 -5.24 5.37 5.91
C ALA A 141 -5.07 6.63 5.05
N SER A 142 -6.06 7.54 5.05
CA SER A 142 -5.96 8.83 4.35
C SER A 142 -5.04 9.82 5.07
N LYS A 143 -4.96 9.76 6.40
CA LYS A 143 -3.99 10.53 7.19
C LYS A 143 -2.60 9.91 7.04
N LYS A 144 -1.86 10.34 5.99
CA LYS A 144 -0.43 10.00 5.83
C LYS A 144 0.31 10.28 7.14
N THR A 145 0.87 9.24 7.74
CA THR A 145 1.66 9.34 8.97
C THR A 145 2.93 10.15 8.72
N LYS A 146 3.52 10.76 9.76
CA LYS A 146 4.73 11.59 9.65
C LYS A 146 5.89 10.82 9.01
N GLU A 147 6.02 9.54 9.33
CA GLU A 147 6.99 8.60 8.74
C GLU A 147 6.73 8.35 7.26
N GLN A 148 5.48 8.12 6.85
CA GLN A 148 5.13 7.95 5.44
C GLN A 148 5.36 9.22 4.61
N ARG A 149 5.21 10.42 5.22
CA ARG A 149 5.55 11.68 4.56
C ARG A 149 7.06 11.88 4.44
N ALA A 150 7.84 11.48 5.43
CA ALA A 150 9.30 11.54 5.39
C ALA A 150 9.84 10.59 4.32
N ALA A 151 9.39 9.33 4.32
CA ALA A 151 9.75 8.35 3.30
C ALA A 151 9.34 8.80 1.88
N GLU A 152 8.18 9.43 1.71
CA GLU A 152 7.78 9.97 0.40
C GLU A 152 8.67 11.13 -0.06
N LYS A 153 9.13 11.99 0.88
CA LYS A 153 10.10 13.05 0.57
C LYS A 153 11.45 12.47 0.17
N GLU A 154 11.93 11.44 0.87
CA GLU A 154 13.18 10.75 0.55
C GLU A 154 13.10 10.02 -0.79
N ILE A 155 11.99 9.33 -1.08
CA ILE A 155 11.76 8.69 -2.38
C ILE A 155 11.69 9.74 -3.49
N LYS A 156 10.99 10.86 -3.27
CA LYS A 156 10.95 11.96 -4.25
C LYS A 156 12.31 12.63 -4.44
N ALA A 157 13.10 12.78 -3.37
CA ALA A 157 14.47 13.28 -3.45
C ALA A 157 15.36 12.32 -4.25
N ALA A 158 15.31 11.02 -3.94
CA ALA A 158 16.04 9.98 -4.66
C ALA A 158 15.60 9.82 -6.13
N GLN A 159 14.33 10.07 -6.44
CA GLN A 159 13.85 10.12 -7.83
C GLN A 159 14.34 11.36 -8.56
N ARG A 160 14.43 12.52 -7.88
CA ARG A 160 15.00 13.74 -8.46
C ARG A 160 16.49 13.59 -8.72
N THR A 161 17.26 13.01 -7.78
CA THR A 161 18.69 12.76 -8.00
C THR A 161 18.92 11.77 -9.14
N LYS A 162 18.17 10.67 -9.21
CA LYS A 162 18.25 9.73 -10.33
C LYS A 162 17.87 10.35 -11.68
N LYS A 163 16.88 11.25 -11.70
CA LYS A 163 16.53 12.01 -12.92
C LYS A 163 17.64 12.97 -13.33
N GLN A 164 18.27 13.65 -12.38
CA GLN A 164 19.41 14.54 -12.63
C GLN A 164 20.67 13.79 -13.07
N GLU A 165 20.90 12.58 -12.57
CA GLU A 165 22.00 11.71 -13.02
C GLU A 165 21.74 11.15 -14.42
N ALA A 166 20.49 10.79 -14.74
CA ALA A 166 20.11 10.36 -16.09
C ALA A 166 20.20 11.51 -17.10
N GLU A 167 19.75 12.71 -16.74
CA GLU A 167 19.86 13.92 -17.57
C GLU A 167 21.33 14.32 -17.76
N LYS A 168 22.19 14.16 -16.73
CA LYS A 168 23.63 14.33 -16.87
C LYS A 168 24.29 13.27 -17.77
N GLN A 169 23.82 12.03 -17.73
CA GLN A 169 24.31 10.97 -18.61
C GLN A 169 23.85 11.16 -20.08
N GLU A 170 22.64 11.66 -20.32
CA GLU A 170 22.17 12.06 -21.66
C GLU A 170 22.96 13.26 -22.20
N THR A 171 23.32 14.25 -21.37
CA THR A 171 24.15 15.39 -21.80
C THR A 171 25.62 15.04 -22.07
N VAL A 172 26.10 13.84 -21.71
CA VAL A 172 27.50 13.42 -21.96
C VAL A 172 27.64 12.64 -23.27
N GLU A 173 26.55 12.17 -23.88
CA GLU A 173 26.59 11.43 -25.17
C GLU A 173 26.41 12.34 -26.40
N GLU A 174 25.95 13.59 -26.23
CA GLU A 174 25.85 14.58 -27.31
C GLU A 174 26.87 15.74 -27.11
N THR A 175 27.95 15.68 -27.91
CA THR A 175 28.78 16.81 -28.38
C THR A 175 30.10 17.13 -27.64
N PRO A 176 31.25 17.10 -28.36
CA PRO A 176 32.55 17.55 -27.86
C PRO A 176 32.78 19.08 -28.04
N GLU A 177 33.49 19.64 -27.04
CA GLU A 177 34.31 20.86 -26.96
C GLU A 177 33.84 22.28 -27.43
N LYS A 178 33.69 23.14 -26.39
CA LYS A 178 34.01 24.59 -26.23
C LYS A 178 32.96 25.68 -26.59
N PRO A 179 32.98 26.87 -25.92
CA PRO A 179 33.38 27.17 -24.54
C PRO A 179 32.40 28.07 -23.74
N ALA A 180 32.47 27.94 -22.41
CA ALA A 180 32.15 28.94 -21.38
C ALA A 180 30.89 29.82 -21.52
N SER A 181 29.83 29.49 -20.77
CA SER A 181 28.87 30.50 -20.31
C SER A 181 28.59 30.37 -18.81
N LYS A 182 28.56 31.53 -18.16
CA LYS A 182 28.58 31.81 -16.70
C LYS A 182 27.47 31.10 -15.91
N PRO A 183 27.68 30.75 -14.62
CA PRO A 183 26.62 30.17 -13.80
C PRO A 183 25.54 31.22 -13.52
N ARG A 184 24.32 30.96 -14.03
CA ARG A 184 23.12 31.73 -13.68
C ARG A 184 22.74 31.41 -12.22
N GLY A 185 22.72 32.47 -11.40
CA GLY A 185 22.51 32.41 -9.96
C GLY A 185 21.20 31.75 -9.54
N LEU A 186 21.29 31.03 -8.43
CA LEU A 186 20.27 30.17 -7.83
C LEU A 186 19.18 30.92 -7.05
N PHE A 187 18.87 32.17 -7.40
CA PHE A 187 17.80 32.94 -6.75
C PHE A 187 17.03 33.74 -7.79
N GLY A 188 15.75 33.44 -7.89
CA GLY A 188 14.83 34.02 -8.86
C GLY A 188 14.74 35.54 -8.73
N SER A 189 15.31 36.25 -9.70
CA SER A 189 15.07 37.66 -9.98
C SER A 189 13.79 37.86 -10.79
N GLY A 190 12.71 37.22 -10.37
CA GLY A 190 11.41 37.24 -11.08
C GLY A 190 10.22 37.64 -10.21
N PHE A 191 10.44 38.02 -8.96
CA PHE A 191 9.35 38.42 -8.09
C PHE A 191 9.83 39.52 -7.15
N ARG A 192 9.16 40.69 -7.26
CA ARG A 192 9.33 41.93 -6.47
C ARG A 192 10.25 42.96 -7.13
N LEU A 193 9.62 43.85 -7.91
CA LEU A 193 9.84 45.30 -7.84
C LEU A 193 8.78 46.10 -8.64
N SER A 194 8.08 45.48 -9.60
CA SER A 194 7.09 46.19 -10.45
C SER A 194 5.87 46.77 -9.71
N ASN A 195 5.46 46.24 -8.55
CA ASN A 195 4.35 46.80 -7.78
C ASN A 195 4.74 47.97 -6.87
N ARG A 196 6.03 48.11 -6.52
CA ARG A 196 6.48 49.22 -5.64
C ARG A 196 6.72 50.50 -6.44
N GLU A 197 7.08 50.37 -7.71
CA GLU A 197 7.19 51.50 -8.65
C GLU A 197 5.81 51.98 -9.10
N LYS A 198 4.90 51.07 -9.47
CA LYS A 198 3.50 51.44 -9.80
C LYS A 198 2.77 52.16 -8.67
N ALA A 199 2.97 51.73 -7.42
CA ALA A 199 2.36 52.38 -6.25
C ALA A 199 2.99 53.76 -5.91
N LYS A 200 4.16 54.10 -6.47
CA LYS A 200 4.76 55.42 -6.34
C LYS A 200 4.34 56.36 -7.48
N GLU A 201 4.18 55.83 -8.70
CA GLU A 201 3.69 56.60 -9.84
C GLU A 201 2.23 57.02 -9.66
N GLU A 202 1.34 56.12 -9.18
CA GLU A 202 -0.06 56.48 -8.91
C GLU A 202 -0.18 57.60 -7.86
N LYS A 203 0.64 57.57 -6.79
CA LYS A 203 0.64 58.60 -5.75
C LYS A 203 1.21 59.94 -6.21
N ALA A 204 2.14 59.94 -7.17
CA ALA A 204 2.67 61.16 -7.75
C ALA A 204 1.67 61.81 -8.72
N THR A 205 0.90 61.00 -9.46
CA THR A 205 -0.13 61.51 -10.39
C THR A 205 -1.40 62.03 -9.73
N GLU A 206 -1.65 61.67 -8.46
CA GLU A 206 -2.82 62.13 -7.70
C GLU A 206 -2.58 63.45 -6.95
N GLN A 207 -1.31 63.83 -6.72
CA GLN A 207 -0.96 65.11 -6.08
C GLN A 207 -0.89 66.31 -7.05
N ASP A 208 -0.92 66.07 -8.35
CA ASP A 208 -0.77 67.12 -9.39
C ASP A 208 -2.12 67.53 -10.04
N LYS A 209 -3.25 67.14 -9.43
CA LYS A 209 -4.61 67.40 -9.94
C LYS A 209 -5.56 68.10 -8.95
N ASN A 210 -5.05 68.71 -7.89
CA ASN A 210 -5.82 69.61 -7.01
C ASN A 210 -5.13 70.95 -6.84
#